data_AF-K2ISQ4-F1
#
_entry.id   AF-K2ISQ4-F1
#
_cell.length_a   1.000
_cell.length_b   1.000
_cell.length_c   1.000
_cell.angle_alpha   90.00
_cell.angle_beta   90.00
_cell.angle_gamma   90.00
#
_symmetry.space_group_name_H-M   'P 1'
#
loop_
_entity.id
_entity.type
_entity.pdbx_description
1 polymer ?
#
loop_
_entity_poly.entity_id
_entity_poly.type
_entity_poly.pdbx_seq_one_letter_code
_entity_poly.pdbx_strand_id
1 'polypeptide(L)'
;MFMTRSPADELANIRAKIAELRARETALEARFIEMNDTGRFVGFSYDVVVSRTAYQVFDISKLPDSILNDNRFYATKHVTSIRTEPRDETDAFMLAQTAGEEFDVIEHH
;
A
#
# COMPACT_ATOMS: atom_id res chain seq x y z
N MET A 1 24.84 -1.89 -15.83
CA MET A 1 25.49 -1.98 -14.52
C MET A 1 24.38 -2.07 -13.48
N PHE A 2 24.03 -3.29 -13.06
CA PHE A 2 22.98 -3.52 -12.07
C PHE A 2 23.58 -3.29 -10.69
N MET A 3 23.56 -2.06 -10.19
CA MET A 3 23.66 -1.85 -8.75
C MET A 3 22.47 -2.60 -8.15
N THR A 4 22.74 -3.63 -7.35
CA THR A 4 21.76 -4.37 -6.57
C THR A 4 21.01 -3.37 -5.69
N ARG A 5 19.91 -2.80 -6.19
CA ARG A 5 18.97 -2.04 -5.38
C ARG A 5 18.54 -3.00 -4.28
N SER A 6 18.66 -2.58 -3.02
CA SER A 6 18.21 -3.42 -1.92
C SER A 6 16.74 -3.78 -2.16
N PRO A 7 16.26 -4.96 -1.72
CA PRO A 7 14.85 -5.32 -1.88
C PRO A 7 13.89 -4.24 -1.33
N ALA A 8 14.34 -3.46 -0.34
CA ALA A 8 13.60 -2.30 0.18
C ALA A 8 13.52 -1.14 -0.84
N ASP A 9 14.61 -0.78 -1.50
CA ASP A 9 14.64 0.27 -2.53
C ASP A 9 13.83 -0.11 -3.77
N GLU A 10 13.93 -1.38 -4.18
CA GLU A 10 13.13 -1.91 -5.28
C GLU A 10 11.63 -1.86 -4.93
N LEU A 11 11.26 -2.31 -3.72
CA LEU A 11 9.89 -2.26 -3.24
C LEU A 11 9.36 -0.81 -3.16
N ALA A 12 10.17 0.13 -2.67
CA ALA A 12 9.82 1.54 -2.60
C ALA A 12 9.58 2.13 -4.00
N ASN A 13 10.46 1.81 -4.96
CA ASN A 13 10.31 2.27 -6.34
C ASN A 13 9.03 1.72 -6.99
N ILE A 14 8.74 0.43 -6.80
CA ILE A 14 7.52 -0.21 -7.31
C ILE A 14 6.29 0.43 -6.67
N ARG A 15 6.29 0.66 -5.34
CA ARG A 15 5.17 1.32 -4.66
C ARG A 15 4.94 2.74 -5.14
N ALA A 16 5.99 3.51 -5.41
CA ALA A 16 5.87 4.86 -5.97
C ALA A 16 5.21 4.83 -7.36
N LYS A 17 5.63 3.91 -8.24
CA LYS A 17 5.01 3.74 -9.56
C LYS A 17 3.56 3.30 -9.47
N ILE A 18 3.25 2.36 -8.58
CA ILE A 18 1.87 1.92 -8.34
C ILE A 18 1.04 3.11 -7.85
N ALA A 19 1.54 3.90 -6.91
CA ALA A 19 0.82 5.07 -6.39
C ALA A 19 0.52 6.10 -7.48
N GLU A 20 1.49 6.39 -8.36
CA GLU A 20 1.28 7.29 -9.50
C GLU A 20 0.21 6.76 -10.46
N LEU A 21 0.30 5.47 -10.83
CA LEU A 21 -0.69 4.83 -11.70
C LEU A 21 -2.07 4.80 -11.06
N ARG A 22 -2.17 4.52 -9.76
CA ARG A 22 -3.43 4.55 -9.00
C ARG A 22 -4.02 5.96 -8.96
N ALA A 23 -3.21 6.99 -8.73
CA ALA A 23 -3.69 8.36 -8.76
C ALA A 23 -4.27 8.73 -10.13
N ARG A 24 -3.61 8.29 -11.21
CA ARG A 24 -4.10 8.49 -12.57
C ARG A 24 -5.38 7.69 -12.87
N GLU A 25 -5.45 6.44 -12.40
CA GLU A 25 -6.64 5.60 -12.51
C GLU A 25 -7.82 6.25 -11.78
N THR A 26 -7.66 6.64 -10.51
CA THR A 26 -8.71 7.34 -9.74
C THR A 26 -9.16 8.63 -10.42
N ALA A 27 -8.24 9.41 -11.01
CA ALA A 27 -8.61 10.62 -11.74
C ALA A 27 -9.43 10.34 -13.00
N LEU A 28 -9.21 9.20 -13.67
CA LEU A 28 -10.01 8.77 -14.82
C LEU A 28 -11.36 8.22 -14.36
N GLU A 29 -11.39 7.38 -13.33
CA GLU A 29 -12.61 6.83 -12.73
C GLU A 29 -13.53 7.93 -12.21
N ALA A 30 -12.98 8.94 -11.54
CA ALA A 30 -13.72 10.08 -11.02
C ALA A 30 -14.55 10.77 -12.11
N ARG A 31 -14.02 10.88 -13.33
CA ARG A 31 -14.76 11.45 -14.47
C ARG A 31 -16.00 10.64 -14.85
N PHE A 32 -15.91 9.32 -14.78
CA PHE A 32 -17.06 8.45 -15.06
C PHE A 32 -18.09 8.48 -13.93
N ILE A 33 -17.63 8.61 -12.68
CA ILE A 33 -18.52 8.72 -11.50
C ILE A 33 -19.22 10.09 -11.46
N GLU A 34 -18.52 11.18 -11.75
CA GLU A 34 -19.06 12.56 -11.77
C GLU A 34 -20.17 12.74 -12.82
N MET A 35 -20.11 12.02 -13.95
CA MET A 35 -21.18 12.04 -14.94
C MET A 35 -22.50 11.47 -14.39
N ASN A 36 -22.46 10.72 -13.28
CA ASN A 36 -23.61 10.10 -12.60
C ASN A 36 -24.52 9.30 -13.56
N ASP A 37 -23.96 8.83 -14.67
CA ASP A 37 -24.64 8.02 -15.68
C ASP A 37 -24.20 6.56 -15.53
N THR A 38 -25.15 5.64 -15.69
CA THR A 38 -24.89 4.21 -15.64
C THR A 38 -25.03 3.64 -17.04
N GLY A 39 -24.01 2.95 -17.53
CA GLY A 39 -24.02 2.48 -18.90
C GLY A 39 -22.64 2.15 -19.43
N ARG A 40 -22.56 1.98 -20.75
CA ARG A 40 -21.33 1.64 -21.47
C ARG A 40 -20.81 2.87 -22.20
N PHE A 41 -19.58 3.26 -21.88
CA PHE A 41 -18.82 4.31 -22.54
C PHE A 41 -17.90 3.66 -23.56
N VAL A 42 -18.13 3.92 -24.85
CA VAL A 42 -17.35 3.31 -25.93
C VAL A 42 -16.03 4.04 -26.12
N GLY A 43 -14.94 3.31 -26.15
CA GLY A 43 -13.61 3.85 -26.46
C GLY A 43 -13.05 3.27 -27.76
N PHE A 44 -11.88 3.75 -28.15
CA PHE A 44 -11.26 3.33 -29.41
C PHE A 44 -10.80 1.86 -29.41
N SER A 45 -10.26 1.39 -28.28
CA SER A 45 -9.79 0.01 -28.12
C SER A 45 -10.51 -0.76 -27.01
N TYR A 46 -11.16 -0.05 -26.10
CA TYR A 46 -11.81 -0.61 -24.91
C TYR A 46 -13.04 0.22 -24.55
N ASP A 47 -14.02 -0.44 -23.95
CA ASP A 47 -15.22 0.21 -23.42
C ASP A 47 -15.20 0.16 -21.89
N VAL A 48 -15.73 1.20 -21.26
CA VAL A 48 -15.91 1.29 -19.81
C VAL A 48 -17.38 1.04 -19.49
N VAL A 49 -17.67 0.12 -18.57
CA VAL A 49 -19.05 -0.16 -18.11
C VAL A 49 -19.20 0.29 -16.67
N VAL A 50 -20.10 1.25 -16.44
CA VAL A 50 -20.42 1.77 -15.11
C VAL A 50 -21.75 1.20 -14.67
N SER A 51 -21.72 0.33 -13.65
CA SER A 51 -22.91 -0.21 -12.99
C SER A 51 -22.96 0.27 -11.55
N ARG A 52 -24.11 0.79 -11.11
CA ARG A 52 -24.34 1.18 -9.72
C ARG A 52 -25.23 0.15 -9.04
N THR A 53 -24.69 -0.49 -8.01
CA THR A 53 -25.48 -1.39 -7.16
C THR A 53 -25.47 -0.88 -5.73
N ALA A 54 -26.65 -0.69 -5.16
CA ALA A 54 -26.82 -0.39 -3.75
C ALA A 54 -27.02 -1.70 -2.99
N TYR A 55 -26.25 -1.91 -1.93
CA TYR A 55 -26.43 -3.01 -1.00
C TYR A 55 -26.67 -2.46 0.39
N GLN A 56 -27.48 -3.17 1.18
CA GLN A 56 -27.62 -2.89 2.59
C GLN A 56 -26.38 -3.42 3.31
N VAL A 57 -25.66 -2.53 4.00
CA VAL A 57 -24.50 -2.91 4.82
C VAL A 57 -24.95 -2.98 6.28
N PHE A 58 -24.52 -4.03 6.96
CA PHE A 58 -24.73 -4.18 8.39
C PHE A 58 -23.83 -3.20 9.15
N ASP A 59 -24.45 -2.23 9.83
CA ASP A 59 -23.76 -1.16 10.53
C ASP A 59 -23.51 -1.56 12.00
N ILE A 60 -22.26 -1.92 12.31
CA ILE A 60 -21.82 -2.33 13.64
C ILE A 60 -22.03 -1.20 14.66
N SER A 61 -22.00 0.07 14.26
CA SER A 61 -22.25 1.21 15.17
C SER A 61 -23.70 1.31 15.62
N LYS A 62 -24.63 0.60 14.97
CA LYS A 62 -26.03 0.49 15.40
C LYS A 62 -26.29 -0.69 16.34
N LEU A 63 -25.26 -1.48 16.66
CA LEU A 63 -25.40 -2.55 17.63
C LEU A 63 -25.56 -2.00 19.05
N PRO A 64 -26.34 -2.67 19.91
CA PRO A 64 -26.40 -2.34 21.33
C PRO A 64 -25.03 -2.53 22.01
N ASP A 65 -24.75 -1.69 23.00
CA ASP A 65 -23.52 -1.78 23.81
C ASP A 65 -23.33 -3.14 24.48
N SER A 66 -24.42 -3.87 24.74
CA SER A 66 -24.39 -5.22 25.32
C SER A 66 -23.76 -6.27 24.40
N ILE A 67 -23.82 -6.09 23.07
CA ILE A 67 -23.20 -6.97 22.09
C ILE A 67 -21.79 -6.48 21.74
N LEU A 68 -21.61 -5.16 21.64
CA LEU A 68 -20.30 -4.56 21.36
C LEU A 68 -19.28 -4.82 22.47
N ASN A 69 -19.70 -4.92 23.73
CA ASN A 69 -18.79 -5.16 24.85
C ASN A 69 -18.68 -6.64 25.26
N ASP A 70 -19.39 -7.55 24.59
CA ASP A 70 -19.30 -8.97 24.89
C ASP A 70 -18.08 -9.59 24.19
N ASN A 71 -17.08 -9.96 25.02
CA ASN A 71 -15.80 -10.53 24.60
C ASN A 71 -15.95 -11.85 23.81
N ARG A 72 -17.12 -12.51 23.84
CA ARG A 72 -17.41 -13.72 23.07
C ARG A 72 -17.53 -13.48 21.56
N PHE A 73 -17.78 -12.24 21.14
CA PHE A 73 -17.86 -11.87 19.73
C PHE A 73 -16.54 -11.33 19.16
N TYR A 74 -15.47 -11.32 19.96
CA TYR A 74 -14.14 -10.88 19.54
C TYR A 74 -13.25 -12.06 19.16
N ALA A 75 -12.55 -11.93 18.03
CA ALA A 75 -11.54 -12.87 17.58
C ALA A 75 -10.24 -12.14 17.26
N THR A 76 -9.12 -12.68 17.73
CA THR A 76 -7.80 -12.12 17.43
C THR A 76 -7.38 -12.53 16.02
N LYS A 77 -7.26 -11.55 15.12
CA LYS A 77 -6.71 -11.73 13.77
C LYS A 77 -5.32 -11.13 13.70
N HIS A 78 -4.34 -11.93 13.30
CA HIS A 78 -3.00 -11.43 12.99
C HIS A 78 -2.96 -10.95 11.54
N VAL A 79 -2.53 -9.71 11.34
CA VAL A 79 -2.34 -9.10 10.01
C VAL A 79 -0.91 -8.58 9.93
N THR A 80 -0.14 -9.11 8.98
CA THR A 80 1.21 -8.63 8.69
C THR A 80 1.12 -7.52 7.66
N SER A 81 1.51 -6.30 8.04
CA SER A 81 1.57 -5.15 7.14
C SER A 81 3.01 -4.78 6.86
N ILE A 82 3.36 -4.65 5.58
CA ILE A 82 4.68 -4.18 5.14
C ILE A 82 4.51 -2.73 4.67
N ARG A 83 5.30 -1.81 5.22
CA ARG A 83 5.33 -0.39 4.83
C ARG A 83 6.76 0.03 4.51
N THR A 84 6.90 0.98 3.59
CA THR A 84 8.17 1.62 3.24
C THR A 84 8.19 3.00 3.86
N GLU A 85 9.21 3.32 4.64
CA GLU A 85 9.41 4.64 5.25
C GLU A 85 10.62 5.32 4.58
N PRO A 86 10.62 6.66 4.42
CA PRO A 86 11.81 7.38 4.01
C PRO A 86 12.90 7.20 5.07
N ARG A 87 14.13 7.02 4.62
CA ARG A 87 15.28 6.90 5.52
C ARG A 87 15.79 8.29 5.88
N ASP A 88 15.97 8.56 7.17
CA ASP A 88 16.62 9.78 7.62
C ASP A 88 18.10 9.79 7.18
N GLU A 89 18.63 10.94 6.76
CA GLU A 89 20.00 11.06 6.25
C GLU A 89 21.04 10.64 7.30
N THR A 90 20.70 10.79 8.59
CA THR A 90 21.54 10.37 9.72
C THR A 90 21.70 8.84 9.79
N ASP A 91 20.63 8.09 9.49
CA ASP A 91 20.62 6.61 9.51
C ASP A 91 21.31 6.02 8.26
N ALA A 92 21.35 6.76 7.16
CA ALA A 92 22.12 6.40 5.98
C ALA A 92 23.64 6.40 6.27
N PHE A 93 24.12 7.42 6.99
CA PHE A 93 25.52 7.59 7.34
C PHE A 93 26.03 6.52 8.34
N MET A 94 25.22 6.16 9.34
CA MET A 94 25.60 5.17 10.36
C MET A 94 25.74 3.75 9.82
N LEU A 95 24.85 3.33 8.92
CA LEU A 95 24.93 2.00 8.28
C LEU A 95 26.02 1.91 7.20
N ALA A 96 26.41 3.03 6.60
CA ALA A 96 27.55 3.07 5.69
C ALA A 96 28.90 2.94 6.44
N GLN A 97 28.97 3.44 7.68
CA GLN A 97 30.14 3.27 8.56
C GLN A 97 30.30 1.81 9.04
N THR A 98 29.22 1.17 9.51
CA THR A 98 29.29 -0.22 9.99
C THR A 98 29.52 -1.25 8.90
N ALA A 99 29.13 -0.97 7.65
CA ALA A 99 29.45 -1.82 6.50
C ALA A 99 30.93 -1.73 6.05
N GLY A 100 31.68 -0.74 6.53
CA GLY A 100 33.10 -0.54 6.23
C GLY A 100 34.07 -1.07 7.30
N GLU A 101 33.58 -1.60 8.42
CA GLU A 101 34.39 -2.07 9.56
C GLU A 101 34.53 -3.60 9.65
N GLU A 102 33.89 -4.38 8.78
CA GLU A 102 34.26 -5.79 8.60
C GLU A 102 35.47 -5.89 7.65
N PHE A 103 36.50 -6.64 8.07
CA PHE A 103 37.79 -6.90 7.39
C PHE A 103 38.96 -5.95 7.72
N ASP A 104 39.40 -5.88 8.98
CA ASP A 104 40.86 -5.90 9.23
C ASP A 104 41.27 -6.30 10.65
N VAL A 105 40.98 -7.52 11.10
CA VAL A 105 41.75 -8.11 12.22
C VAL A 105 41.71 -9.62 12.09
N ILE A 106 42.77 -10.26 11.56
CA ILE A 106 43.54 -11.34 12.23
C ILE A 106 44.89 -11.49 11.48
N GLU A 107 45.93 -10.77 11.91
CA GLU A 107 47.30 -11.28 11.80
C GLU A 107 47.94 -11.21 13.19
N HIS A 108 48.05 -12.37 13.83
CA HIS A 108 48.89 -12.57 15.01
C HIS A 108 49.28 -14.05 15.07
N HIS A 109 50.46 -14.39 14.56
CA HIS A 109 51.52 -15.11 15.29
C HIS A 109 52.77 -15.35 14.44
#